data_AF-A0A2D6N237-F1
#
_entry.id   AF-A0A2D6N237-F1
#
_cell.length_a   1.000
_cell.length_b   1.000
_cell.length_c   1.000
_cell.angle_alpha   90.00
_cell.angle_beta   90.00
_cell.angle_gamma   90.00
#
_symmetry.space_group_name_H-M   'P 1'
#
loop_
_entity.id
_entity.type
_entity.pdbx_description
1 polymer ?
#
loop_
_entity_poly.entity_id
_entity_poly.type
_entity_poly.pdbx_seq_one_letter_code
_entity_poly.pdbx_strand_id
1 'polypeptide(L)' 'DYDVWHESEEPVTVDMVVSNLLKNVETSKQVVRTTVDALPIERSCPCPIALRDAIITQRDRIPGETRQRLDALVGKYLS' A
#
# COMPACT_ATOMS: atom_id res chain seq x y z
N ASP A 1 -12.50 10.77 -15.39
CA ASP A 1 -13.52 11.79 -15.65
C ASP A 1 -13.04 13.09 -15.03
N TYR A 2 -13.32 14.21 -15.68
CA TYR A 2 -13.08 15.52 -15.09
C TYR A 2 -14.33 15.88 -14.32
N ASP A 3 -14.25 15.78 -13.00
CA ASP A 3 -15.30 16.11 -12.03
C ASP A 3 -16.06 17.41 -12.39
N VAL A 4 -17.23 17.65 -11.81
CA VAL A 4 -18.24 18.64 -12.28
C VAL A 4 -17.79 20.11 -12.30
N TRP A 5 -16.58 20.40 -11.86
CA TRP A 5 -15.95 21.72 -11.92
C TRP A 5 -15.37 22.08 -13.29
N HIS A 6 -15.24 21.11 -14.19
CA HIS A 6 -14.58 21.32 -15.48
C HIS A 6 -15.57 21.78 -16.56
N GLU A 7 -15.65 23.10 -16.79
CA GLU A 7 -16.68 23.76 -17.62
C GLU A 7 -16.57 23.52 -19.14
N SER A 8 -15.47 22.93 -19.62
CA SER A 8 -15.19 22.77 -21.06
C SER A 8 -15.40 21.35 -21.61
N GLU A 9 -15.64 20.37 -20.75
CA GLU A 9 -15.86 18.97 -21.13
C GLU A 9 -17.34 18.59 -20.95
N GLU A 10 -17.77 17.50 -21.60
CA GLU A 10 -19.13 17.00 -21.40
C GLU A 10 -19.38 16.64 -19.92
N PRO A 11 -20.60 16.89 -19.39
CA PRO A 11 -20.94 16.54 -18.03
C PRO A 11 -20.68 15.06 -17.73
N VAL A 12 -20.05 14.78 -16.58
CA VAL A 12 -19.74 13.41 -16.17
C VAL A 12 -21.04 12.60 -16.01
N THR A 13 -21.12 11.48 -16.72
CA THR A 13 -22.22 10.52 -16.59
C THR A 13 -21.76 9.23 -15.90
N VAL A 14 -22.71 8.49 -15.33
CA VAL A 14 -22.43 7.17 -14.72
C VAL A 14 -21.78 6.24 -15.73
N ASP A 15 -22.27 6.23 -16.97
CA ASP A 15 -21.74 5.37 -18.03
C ASP A 15 -20.29 5.72 -18.39
N MET A 16 -19.95 7.02 -18.44
CA MET A 16 -18.57 7.47 -18.63
C MET A 16 -17.64 7.00 -17.50
N VAL A 17 -18.09 7.11 -16.24
CA VAL A 17 -17.32 6.66 -15.07
C VAL A 17 -17.08 5.16 -15.14
N VAL A 18 -18.13 4.36 -15.39
CA VAL A 18 -18.03 2.90 -15.46
C VAL A 18 -17.12 2.47 -16.63
N SER A 19 -17.27 3.09 -17.80
CA SER A 19 -16.42 2.79 -18.96
C SER A 19 -14.94 3.09 -18.68
N ASN A 20 -14.65 4.25 -18.07
CA ASN A 20 -13.29 4.62 -17.70
C ASN A 20 -12.72 3.72 -16.60
N LEU A 21 -13.54 3.33 -15.61
CA LEU A 21 -13.14 2.40 -14.56
C LEU A 21 -12.73 1.05 -15.14
N LEU A 22 -13.52 0.48 -16.06
CA LEU A 22 -13.19 -0.82 -16.67
C LEU A 22 -11.89 -0.76 -17.48
N LYS A 23 -11.66 0.32 -18.24
CA LYS A 23 -10.39 0.55 -18.95
C LYS A 23 -9.20 0.67 -17.98
N ASN A 24 -9.38 1.39 -16.87
CA ASN A 24 -8.36 1.55 -15.84
C ASN A 24 -8.07 0.24 -15.12
N VAL A 25 -9.08 -0.59 -14.86
CA VAL A 25 -8.90 -1.92 -14.25
C VAL A 25 -8.02 -2.80 -15.13
N GLU A 26 -8.27 -2.85 -16.44
CA GLU A 26 -7.45 -3.65 -17.35
C GLU A 26 -6.01 -3.15 -17.41
N THR A 27 -5.84 -1.83 -17.54
CA THR A 27 -4.50 -1.20 -17.51
C THR A 27 -3.78 -1.49 -16.20
N SER A 28 -4.46 -1.36 -15.06
CA SER A 28 -3.87 -1.60 -13.73
C SER A 28 -3.43 -3.05 -13.57
N LYS A 29 -4.22 -4.03 -14.06
CA LYS A 29 -3.82 -5.44 -14.06
C LYS A 29 -2.54 -5.69 -14.85
N GLN A 30 -2.40 -5.05 -16.01
CA GLN A 30 -1.20 -5.17 -16.84
C GLN A 30 0.02 -4.54 -16.15
N VAL A 31 -0.16 -3.36 -15.55
CA VAL A 31 0.88 -2.69 -14.75
C VAL A 31 1.32 -3.55 -13.57
N VAL A 32 0.40 -4.14 -12.81
CA VAL A 32 0.75 -5.01 -11.68
C VAL A 32 1.57 -6.21 -12.13
N ARG A 33 1.17 -6.91 -13.20
CA ARG A 33 1.92 -8.08 -13.72
C ARG A 33 3.34 -7.71 -14.12
N THR A 34 3.47 -6.70 -14.97
CA THR A 34 4.78 -6.23 -15.45
C THR A 34 5.65 -5.67 -14.34
N THR A 35 5.05 -5.02 -13.33
CA THR A 35 5.78 -4.53 -12.15
C THR A 35 6.31 -5.69 -11.33
N VAL A 36 5.48 -6.71 -11.05
CA VAL A 36 5.90 -7.90 -10.29
C VAL A 36 7.05 -8.63 -10.99
N ASP A 37 7.00 -8.78 -12.31
CA ASP A 37 8.08 -9.40 -13.09
C ASP A 37 9.38 -8.58 -13.07
N ALA A 38 9.27 -7.26 -12.98
CA ALA A 38 10.41 -6.34 -12.97
C ALA A 38 10.98 -6.08 -11.56
N LEU A 39 10.28 -6.48 -10.49
CA LEU A 39 10.74 -6.22 -9.12
C LEU A 39 12.02 -7.03 -8.82
N PRO A 40 13.06 -6.38 -8.27
CA PRO A 40 14.26 -7.10 -7.87
C PRO A 40 13.94 -8.05 -6.71
N ILE A 41 14.57 -9.23 -6.72
CA ILE A 41 14.48 -10.20 -5.62
C ILE A 41 15.06 -9.59 -4.34
N GLU A 42 16.19 -8.89 -4.47
CA GLU A 42 16.84 -8.22 -3.36
C GLU A 42 16.23 -6.84 -3.10
N ARG A 43 15.93 -6.57 -1.82
CA ARG A 43 15.45 -5.27 -1.37
C ARG A 43 16.62 -4.39 -0.93
N SER A 44 16.84 -3.29 -1.64
CA SER A 44 17.86 -2.29 -1.31
C SER A 44 17.32 -1.09 -0.52
N CYS A 45 16.00 -0.95 -0.38
CA CYS A 45 15.41 0.14 0.39
C CYS A 45 15.57 -0.08 1.91
N PRO A 46 15.53 0.99 2.73
CA PRO A 46 15.59 0.87 4.19
C PRO A 46 14.29 0.31 4.81
N CYS A 47 13.26 0.08 4.01
CA CYS A 47 11.94 -0.36 4.45
C CYS A 47 11.94 -1.61 5.37
N PRO A 48 12.75 -2.66 5.12
CA PRO A 48 12.79 -3.87 5.96
C PRO A 48 13.31 -3.63 7.39
N ILE A 49 13.94 -2.48 7.63
CA ILE A 49 14.48 -2.07 8.93
C ILE A 49 13.82 -0.82 9.49
N ALA A 50 12.76 -0.30 8.85
CA ALA A 50 12.13 0.97 9.22
C ALA A 50 11.65 1.01 10.68
N LEU A 51 11.29 -0.14 11.25
CA LEU A 51 10.77 -0.25 12.62
C LEU A 51 11.87 -0.38 13.69
N ARG A 52 13.14 -0.64 13.31
CA ARG A 52 14.23 -1.00 14.24
C ARG A 52 14.37 -0.02 15.42
N ASP A 53 14.33 1.27 15.11
CA ASP A 53 14.59 2.36 16.05
C ASP A 53 13.32 3.14 16.40
N ALA A 54 12.15 2.67 15.96
CA ALA A 54 10.86 3.36 16.11
C ALA A 54 10.01 2.82 17.28
N ILE A 55 10.48 1.78 17.98
CA ILE A 55 9.78 1.24 19.16
C ILE A 55 10.15 2.08 20.38
N ILE A 56 9.23 2.95 20.80
CA ILE A 56 9.42 3.86 21.94
C ILE A 56 9.24 3.14 23.28
N THR A 57 8.33 2.16 23.34
CA THR A 57 8.02 1.43 24.59
C THR A 57 9.21 0.58 25.03
N GLN A 58 9.66 0.75 26.27
CA GLN A 58 10.69 -0.09 26.88
C GLN A 58 10.27 -1.56 26.87
N ARG A 59 11.20 -2.46 26.51
CA ARG A 59 10.90 -3.88 26.22
C ARG A 59 10.23 -4.62 27.37
N ASP A 60 10.70 -4.38 28.60
CA ASP A 60 10.19 -4.96 29.84
C ASP A 60 8.80 -4.45 30.23
N ARG A 61 8.37 -3.32 29.66
CA ARG A 61 7.04 -2.73 29.86
C ARG A 61 6.04 -3.13 28.79
N ILE A 62 6.43 -3.94 27.80
CA ILE A 62 5.53 -4.41 26.74
C ILE A 62 4.73 -5.60 27.29
N PRO A 63 3.39 -5.51 27.42
CA PRO A 63 2.59 -6.61 27.89
C PRO A 63 2.69 -7.82 26.95
N GLY A 64 2.75 -9.03 27.51
CA GLY A 64 2.86 -10.28 26.73
C GLY A 64 1.77 -10.41 25.66
N GLU A 65 0.53 -10.05 25.99
CA GLU A 65 -0.59 -10.04 25.03
C GLU A 65 -0.35 -9.09 23.85
N THR A 66 0.20 -7.89 24.11
CA THR A 66 0.50 -6.93 23.04
C THR A 66 1.62 -7.42 22.15
N ARG A 67 2.65 -8.05 22.74
CA ARG A 67 3.75 -8.67 21.98
C ARG A 67 3.23 -9.77 21.07
N GLN A 68 2.36 -10.65 21.58
CA GLN A 68 1.75 -11.73 20.79
C GLN A 68 0.86 -11.20 19.66
N ARG A 69 0.02 -10.19 19.94
CA ARG A 69 -0.88 -9.59 18.94
C ARG A 69 -0.12 -8.92 17.78
N LEU A 70 1.06 -8.37 18.04
CA LEU A 70 1.85 -7.61 17.06
C LEU A 70 3.03 -8.38 16.47
N ASP A 71 3.16 -9.68 16.75
CA ASP A 71 4.35 -10.48 16.45
C ASP A 71 4.81 -10.39 14.98
N ALA A 72 3.87 -10.39 14.02
CA ALA A 72 4.15 -10.26 12.59
C ALA A 72 4.88 -8.94 12.21
N LEU A 73 4.78 -7.90 13.05
CA LEU A 73 5.41 -6.60 12.83
C LEU A 73 6.67 -6.45 13.69
N VAL A 74 6.55 -6.71 14.99
CA VAL A 74 7.59 -6.39 15.99
C VAL A 74 8.47 -7.58 16.36
N GLY A 75 8.11 -8.80 15.98
CA GLY A 75 8.75 -10.05 16.40
C GLY A 75 10.26 -10.02 16.16
N LYS A 76 10.70 -9.57 14.99
CA LYS A 76 12.13 -9.39 14.63
C LYS A 76 12.93 -8.52 15.63
N TYR A 77 12.29 -7.61 16.36
CA TYR A 77 12.95 -6.63 17.24
C TYR A 77 12.72 -6.88 18.72
N LEU A 78 11.68 -7.65 19.04
CA LEU A 78 11.26 -7.94 20.41
C LEU A 78 11.44 -9.41 20.81
N SER A 79 11.78 -10.30 19.87
CA SER A 79 12.14 -11.72 20.10
C SER A 79 13.15 -11.87 21.21
#